data_AF-A0A679IJL4-F1
#
_entry.id   AF-A0A679IJL4-F1
#
_cell.length_a   1.000
_cell.length_b   1.000
_cell.length_c   1.000
_cell.angle_alpha   90.00
_cell.angle_beta   90.00
_cell.angle_gamma   90.00
#
_symmetry.space_group_name_H-M   'P 1'
#
loop_
_entity.id
_entity.type
_entity.pdbx_description
1 polymer ?
#
loop_
_entity_poly.entity_id
_entity_poly.type
_entity_poly.pdbx_seq_one_letter_code
_entity_poly.pdbx_strand_id
1 'polypeptide(L)'
;MPANGTLLIDKPLRSGQQVYARGGDVVVTAVVSFGAEVIADGNVHVYAPLRGKAIAGARGNTEARIFSTCMEAQLVAIAGIYRTNEVALPDTVLGKSAQVRLDGKKLAIDPI
;
A
#
# COMPACT_ATOMS: atom_id res chain seq x y z
N MET A 1 4.55 -11.13 -23.77
CA MET A 1 4.50 -10.59 -22.38
C MET A 1 3.64 -9.35 -22.46
N PRO A 2 2.52 -9.21 -21.72
CA PRO A 2 1.81 -7.94 -21.75
C PRO A 2 2.77 -6.84 -21.26
N ALA A 3 2.75 -5.69 -21.93
CA ALA A 3 3.51 -4.51 -21.53
C ALA A 3 3.19 -4.15 -20.07
N ASN A 4 4.19 -3.72 -19.28
CA ASN A 4 4.11 -3.26 -17.89
C ASN A 4 2.79 -2.55 -17.53
N GLY A 5 1.75 -3.32 -17.21
CA GLY A 5 0.40 -2.81 -17.04
C GLY A 5 0.07 -2.73 -15.56
N THR A 6 -0.56 -1.65 -15.16
CA THR A 6 -1.11 -1.49 -13.82
C THR A 6 -2.17 -2.55 -13.55
N LEU A 7 -2.03 -3.29 -12.46
CA LEU A 7 -3.02 -4.28 -12.01
C LEU A 7 -4.19 -3.57 -11.35
N LEU A 8 -5.41 -3.75 -11.85
CA LEU A 8 -6.63 -3.26 -11.21
C LEU A 8 -7.28 -4.38 -10.40
N ILE A 9 -7.59 -4.10 -9.13
CA ILE A 9 -8.40 -4.95 -8.27
C ILE A 9 -9.66 -4.20 -7.84
N ASP A 10 -10.79 -4.63 -8.37
CA ASP A 10 -12.11 -4.02 -8.16
C ASP A 10 -13.02 -4.83 -7.21
N LYS A 11 -12.48 -5.92 -6.63
CA LYS A 11 -13.17 -6.78 -5.67
C LYS A 11 -12.52 -6.70 -4.29
N PRO A 12 -13.30 -6.81 -3.20
CA PRO A 12 -12.76 -6.83 -1.85
C PRO A 12 -11.67 -7.89 -1.67
N LEU A 13 -10.51 -7.50 -1.16
CA LEU A 13 -9.52 -8.44 -0.68
C LEU A 13 -9.86 -8.87 0.75
N ARG A 14 -10.02 -10.17 0.96
CA ARG A 14 -10.34 -10.79 2.25
C ARG A 14 -9.07 -11.29 2.95
N SER A 15 -9.19 -11.52 4.25
CA SER A 15 -8.09 -12.09 5.06
C SER A 15 -7.48 -13.34 4.40
N GLY A 16 -6.15 -13.41 4.37
CA GLY A 16 -5.39 -14.49 3.74
C GLY A 16 -5.23 -14.37 2.22
N GLN A 17 -5.90 -13.42 1.56
CA GLN A 17 -5.71 -13.17 0.14
C GLN A 17 -4.50 -12.26 -0.10
N GLN A 18 -3.76 -12.56 -1.17
CA GLN A 18 -2.63 -11.78 -1.63
C GLN A 18 -2.78 -11.47 -3.12
N VAL A 19 -2.48 -10.23 -3.50
CA VAL A 19 -2.32 -9.81 -4.90
C VAL A 19 -0.92 -9.27 -5.12
N TYR A 20 -0.36 -9.52 -6.31
CA TYR A 20 0.97 -9.08 -6.66
C TYR A 20 1.04 -8.55 -8.09
N ALA A 21 1.21 -7.23 -8.23
CA ALA A 21 1.56 -6.57 -9.48
C ALA A 21 3.07 -6.67 -9.76
N ARG A 22 3.47 -7.69 -10.52
CA ARG A 22 4.85 -7.86 -10.98
C ARG A 22 5.16 -6.89 -12.11
N GLY A 23 6.24 -6.14 -12.00
CA GLY A 23 6.73 -5.20 -13.01
C GLY A 23 5.95 -3.89 -13.12
N GLY A 24 5.04 -3.58 -12.20
CA GLY A 24 4.24 -2.37 -12.28
C GLY A 24 3.49 -2.03 -10.99
N ASP A 25 2.54 -1.11 -11.14
CA ASP A 25 1.72 -0.59 -10.06
C ASP A 25 0.48 -1.45 -9.83
N VAL A 26 -0.14 -1.31 -8.67
CA VAL A 26 -1.47 -1.87 -8.37
C VAL A 26 -2.43 -0.76 -7.95
N VAL A 27 -3.64 -0.81 -8.50
CA VAL A 27 -4.77 0.04 -8.12
C VAL A 27 -5.85 -0.85 -7.55
N VAL A 28 -6.33 -0.52 -6.35
CA VAL A 28 -7.39 -1.24 -5.65
C VAL A 28 -8.53 -0.27 -5.39
N THR A 29 -9.72 -0.59 -5.89
CA THR A 29 -10.93 0.25 -5.72
C THR A 29 -11.96 -0.38 -4.78
N ALA A 30 -11.54 -1.38 -4.01
CA ALA A 30 -12.36 -2.08 -3.04
C ALA A 30 -11.60 -2.29 -1.73
N VAL A 31 -12.30 -2.61 -0.66
CA VAL A 31 -11.70 -2.75 0.69
C VAL A 31 -10.56 -3.78 0.69
N VAL A 32 -9.45 -3.41 1.34
CA VAL A 32 -8.35 -4.34 1.67
C VAL A 32 -8.52 -4.71 3.14
N SER A 33 -9.02 -5.92 3.40
CA SER A 33 -9.35 -6.36 4.76
C SER A 33 -8.11 -6.67 5.59
N PHE A 34 -8.29 -6.73 6.91
CA PHE A 34 -7.27 -7.23 7.82
C PHE A 34 -6.79 -8.62 7.38
N GLY A 35 -5.48 -8.84 7.38
CA GLY A 35 -4.85 -10.09 6.92
C GLY A 35 -4.76 -10.25 5.41
N ALA A 36 -5.28 -9.31 4.61
CA ALA A 36 -5.04 -9.28 3.17
C ALA A 36 -3.75 -8.53 2.82
N GLU A 37 -3.15 -8.85 1.68
CA GLU A 37 -1.87 -8.29 1.24
C GLU A 37 -1.92 -7.78 -0.20
N VAL A 38 -1.46 -6.55 -0.39
CA VAL A 38 -1.33 -5.90 -1.69
C VAL A 38 0.14 -5.61 -1.94
N ILE A 39 0.70 -6.21 -2.99
CA ILE A 39 2.13 -6.12 -3.32
C ILE A 39 2.29 -5.56 -4.73
N ALA A 40 3.23 -4.62 -4.90
CA ALA A 40 3.62 -4.09 -6.20
C ALA A 40 5.13 -3.88 -6.30
N ASP A 41 5.68 -4.10 -7.49
CA ASP A 41 7.06 -3.69 -7.82
C ASP A 41 7.17 -2.17 -7.97
N GLY A 42 6.08 -1.51 -8.37
CA GLY A 42 5.94 -0.06 -8.39
C GLY A 42 5.11 0.44 -7.20
N ASN A 43 4.15 1.31 -7.49
CA ASN A 43 3.28 1.96 -6.51
C ASN A 43 2.07 1.10 -6.13
N VAL A 44 1.52 1.37 -4.95
CA VAL A 44 0.24 0.83 -4.49
C VAL A 44 -0.76 1.98 -4.32
N HIS A 45 -1.92 1.86 -4.95
CA HIS A 45 -3.01 2.82 -4.81
C HIS A 45 -4.23 2.10 -4.26
N VAL A 46 -4.80 2.58 -3.16
CA VAL A 46 -6.01 2.01 -2.55
C VAL A 46 -7.06 3.10 -2.39
N TYR A 47 -8.06 3.08 -3.24
CA TYR A 47 -9.19 4.02 -3.24
C TYR A 47 -10.37 3.48 -2.42
N ALA A 48 -10.06 2.89 -1.26
CA ALA A 48 -10.96 2.27 -0.31
C ALA A 48 -10.26 2.12 1.06
N PRO A 49 -10.93 1.65 2.12
CA PRO A 49 -10.23 1.36 3.38
C PRO A 49 -9.10 0.36 3.20
N LEU A 50 -7.88 0.80 3.49
CA LEU A 50 -6.68 -0.03 3.53
C LEU A 50 -6.47 -0.50 4.97
N ARG A 51 -7.03 -1.66 5.34
CA ARG A 51 -6.86 -2.27 6.67
C ARG A 51 -5.79 -3.35 6.70
N GLY A 52 -5.54 -3.99 5.56
CA GLY A 52 -4.52 -5.03 5.44
C GLY A 52 -3.10 -4.47 5.32
N LYS A 53 -2.27 -5.19 4.57
CA LYS A 53 -0.86 -4.83 4.32
C LYS A 53 -0.70 -4.29 2.90
N ALA A 54 0.07 -3.21 2.77
CA ALA A 54 0.47 -2.65 1.47
C ALA A 54 1.99 -2.63 1.36
N ILE A 55 2.53 -3.23 0.30
CA ILE A 55 3.96 -3.34 0.04
C ILE A 55 4.23 -2.81 -1.36
N ALA A 56 4.89 -1.65 -1.44
CA ALA A 56 5.30 -1.02 -2.68
C ALA A 56 6.81 -1.19 -2.87
N GLY A 57 7.26 -1.10 -4.13
CA GLY A 57 8.68 -1.25 -4.44
C GLY A 57 9.25 -2.61 -4.02
N ALA A 58 8.48 -3.69 -4.18
CA ALA A 58 8.86 -5.03 -3.71
C ALA A 58 10.20 -5.53 -4.27
N ARG A 59 10.65 -4.98 -5.40
CA ARG A 59 11.97 -5.21 -6.00
C ARG A 59 13.04 -4.18 -5.66
N GLY A 60 12.85 -3.42 -4.58
CA GLY A 60 13.82 -2.44 -4.10
C GLY A 60 13.67 -1.04 -4.70
N ASN A 61 12.52 -0.72 -5.31
CA ASN A 61 12.25 0.63 -5.80
C ASN A 61 11.96 1.57 -4.61
N THR A 62 12.96 2.38 -4.22
CA THR A 62 12.85 3.32 -3.09
C THR A 62 11.97 4.54 -3.41
N GLU A 63 11.72 4.81 -4.70
CA GLU A 63 10.86 5.90 -5.13
C GLU A 63 9.38 5.50 -5.21
N ALA A 64 9.08 4.22 -5.00
CA ALA A 64 7.70 3.76 -4.91
C ALA A 64 6.95 4.45 -3.77
N ARG A 65 5.63 4.52 -3.92
CA ARG A 65 4.71 5.17 -2.99
C ARG A 65 3.52 4.26 -2.71
N ILE A 66 2.92 4.44 -1.54
CA ILE A 66 1.60 3.87 -1.21
C ILE A 66 0.64 5.04 -1.04
N PHE A 67 -0.49 5.00 -1.71
CA PHE A 67 -1.57 5.97 -1.56
C PHE A 67 -2.81 5.27 -1.04
N SER A 68 -3.48 5.87 -0.06
CA SER A 68 -4.80 5.41 0.39
C SER A 68 -5.73 6.59 0.60
N THR A 69 -7.01 6.43 0.28
CA THR A 69 -8.06 7.40 0.67
C THR A 69 -8.54 7.20 2.10
N CYS A 70 -8.18 6.08 2.72
CA CYS A 70 -8.50 5.75 4.11
C CYS A 70 -7.39 4.88 4.69
N MET A 71 -6.43 5.51 5.37
CA MET A 71 -5.24 4.86 5.91
C MET A 71 -5.53 4.21 7.26
N GLU A 72 -5.73 2.89 7.28
CA GLU A 72 -5.96 2.06 8.47
C GLU A 72 -5.02 0.84 8.48
N ALA A 73 -3.88 0.96 7.78
CA ALA A 73 -3.07 -0.18 7.39
C ALA A 73 -2.44 -0.89 8.60
N GLN A 74 -2.50 -2.22 8.60
CA GLN A 74 -1.74 -3.05 9.55
C GLN A 74 -0.23 -2.93 9.32
N LEU A 75 0.17 -2.83 8.06
CA LEU A 75 1.57 -2.72 7.66
C LEU A 75 1.67 -1.95 6.35
N VAL A 76 2.62 -1.03 6.30
CA VAL A 76 3.05 -0.37 5.06
C VAL A 76 4.55 -0.60 4.88
N ALA A 77 4.96 -0.91 3.65
CA ALA A 77 6.36 -1.13 3.33
C ALA A 77 6.74 -0.54 1.97
N ILE A 78 7.94 0.03 1.90
CA ILE A 78 8.55 0.52 0.66
C ILE A 78 9.98 0.00 0.60
N ALA A 79 10.32 -0.73 -0.48
CA ALA A 79 11.67 -1.26 -0.71
C ALA A 79 12.26 -2.04 0.50
N GLY A 80 11.41 -2.81 1.20
CA GLY A 80 11.80 -3.61 2.36
C GLY A 80 11.84 -2.87 3.69
N ILE A 81 11.72 -1.53 3.71
CA ILE A 81 11.53 -0.76 4.95
C ILE A 81 10.06 -0.75 5.28
N TYR A 82 9.69 -1.19 6.48
CA TYR A 82 8.29 -1.36 6.88
C TYR A 82 7.98 -0.66 8.19
N ARG A 83 6.69 -0.35 8.37
CA ARG A 83 6.10 0.09 9.63
C ARG A 83 4.85 -0.76 9.88
N THR A 84 4.70 -1.24 11.11
CA THR A 84 3.51 -1.96 11.59
C THR A 84 2.57 -1.01 12.33
N ASN A 85 1.36 -1.48 12.61
CA ASN A 85 0.34 -0.77 13.40
C ASN A 85 0.56 -0.83 14.92
N GLU A 86 1.71 -1.32 15.41
CA GLU A 86 2.06 -1.32 16.84
C GLU A 86 2.08 0.11 17.42
N VAL A 87 2.55 1.06 16.61
CA VAL A 87 2.44 2.49 16.90
C VAL A 87 1.32 3.06 16.06
N ALA A 88 0.26 3.49 16.75
CA ALA A 88 -0.90 4.10 16.13
C ALA A 88 -0.51 5.19 15.11
N LEU A 89 -1.24 5.24 14.01
CA LEU A 89 -1.12 6.33 13.05
C LEU A 89 -1.57 7.64 13.72
N PRO A 90 -0.93 8.77 13.41
CA PRO A 90 -1.39 10.05 13.93
C PRO A 90 -2.79 10.38 13.37
N ASP A 91 -3.59 11.12 14.14
CA ASP A 91 -4.96 11.51 13.77
C ASP A 91 -5.05 12.31 12.47
N THR A 92 -3.93 12.87 12.01
CA THR A 92 -3.83 13.57 10.73
C THR A 92 -4.00 12.64 9.53
N VAL A 93 -3.67 11.35 9.66
CA VAL A 93 -3.71 10.37 8.55
C VAL A 93 -4.60 9.16 8.83
N LEU A 94 -4.85 8.81 10.11
CA LEU A 94 -5.70 7.67 10.46
C LEU A 94 -7.11 7.82 9.86
N GLY A 95 -7.53 6.82 9.07
CA GLY A 95 -8.84 6.80 8.41
C GLY A 95 -9.02 7.84 7.30
N LYS A 96 -7.97 8.60 6.95
CA LYS A 96 -7.99 9.72 5.99
C LYS A 96 -7.14 9.42 4.76
N SER A 97 -7.21 10.32 3.78
CA SER A 97 -6.32 10.30 2.63
C SER A 97 -4.88 10.56 3.05
N ALA A 98 -3.98 9.67 2.66
CA ALA A 98 -2.56 9.78 2.97
C ALA A 98 -1.68 9.13 1.92
N GLN A 99 -0.43 9.57 1.86
CA GLN A 99 0.65 8.92 1.13
C GLN A 99 1.71 8.38 2.08
N VAL A 100 2.34 7.28 1.70
CA VAL A 100 3.56 6.75 2.31
C VAL A 100 4.69 6.88 1.31
N ARG A 101 5.83 7.41 1.76
CA ARG A 101 7.05 7.55 0.98
C ARG A 101 8.28 7.21 1.81
N LEU A 102 9.38 6.93 1.14
CA LEU A 102 10.68 6.95 1.80
C LEU A 102 11.23 8.37 1.85
N ASP A 103 11.72 8.73 3.03
CA ASP A 103 12.55 9.90 3.28
C ASP A 103 13.91 9.39 3.76
N GLY A 104 14.84 9.24 2.81
CA GLY A 104 16.09 8.51 3.00
C GLY A 104 15.83 7.04 3.37
N LYS A 105 16.02 6.69 4.64
CA LYS A 105 15.84 5.32 5.17
C LYS A 105 14.68 5.20 6.16
N LYS A 106 13.76 6.16 6.17
CA LYS A 106 12.59 6.17 7.06
C LYS A 106 11.32 6.30 6.24
N LEU A 107 10.24 5.68 6.71
CA LEU A 107 8.91 5.88 6.15
C LEU A 107 8.32 7.18 6.68
N ALA A 108 7.93 8.08 5.77
CA ALA A 108 7.10 9.24 6.06
C ALA A 108 5.66 8.93 5.63
N ILE A 109 4.70 9.32 6.46
CA ILE A 109 3.26 9.17 6.20
C ILE A 109 2.64 10.56 6.30
N ASP A 110 2.27 11.13 5.17
CA ASP A 110 1.83 12.52 5.03
C ASP A 110 0.38 12.56 4.50
N PRO A 111 -0.46 13.50 4.95
CA PRO A 111 -1.77 13.75 4.32
C PRO A 111 -1.63 14.14 2.84
N ILE A 112 -2.70 13.90 2.07
CA ILE A 112 -2.83 14.35 0.67
C ILE A 112 -4.17 15.02 0.42
#